data_AF-A0A5C8TRG1-F1
#
_entry.id   AF-A0A5C8TRG1-F1
#
_cell.length_a   1.000
_cell.length_b   1.000
_cell.length_c   1.000
_cell.angle_alpha   90.00
_cell.angle_beta   90.00
_cell.angle_gamma   90.00
#
_symmetry.space_group_name_H-M   'P 1'
#
loop_
_entity.id
_entity.type
_entity.pdbx_description
1 polymer ?
#
loop_
_entity_poly.entity_id
_entity_poly.type
_entity_poly.pdbx_seq_one_letter_code
_entity_poly.pdbx_strand_id
1 'polypeptide(L)'
;MTNIQSLFADQEQDHDFDEPSPPSQEEIALWQSVEGVILELDHALDDQVPIRVGMALHEVRTGIAAANIFRPSREDVDRMLQAVERARPHVVLFLSAHTFEANAKRGMDALQGLICRWGEAPEVQAARHPHVALDISAYAEIFRRELRNADAMQAIGERAKLRRSDRAAAVWRRLNEGAA
;
A
#
# COMPACT_ATOMS: atom_id res chain seq x y z
N MET A 1 -61.90 28.39 5.58
CA MET A 1 -61.41 27.10 6.09
C MET A 1 -60.71 26.40 4.95
N THR A 2 -59.40 26.53 4.88
CA THR A 2 -58.57 26.01 3.77
C THR A 2 -58.42 24.51 3.95
N ASN A 3 -58.77 23.75 2.92
CA ASN A 3 -58.80 22.29 2.95
C ASN A 3 -57.36 21.74 2.95
N ILE A 4 -56.90 21.26 4.10
CA ILE A 4 -55.54 20.70 4.28
C ILE A 4 -55.29 19.49 3.36
N GLN A 5 -56.35 18.84 2.86
CA GLN A 5 -56.23 17.72 1.92
C GLN A 5 -55.74 18.13 0.52
N SER A 6 -55.81 19.42 0.13
CA SER A 6 -55.26 19.85 -1.17
C SER A 6 -53.76 20.13 -1.15
N LEU A 7 -53.11 20.15 0.03
CA LEU A 7 -51.66 20.34 0.16
C LEU A 7 -50.85 19.07 -0.13
N PHE A 8 -51.51 17.91 -0.22
CA PHE A 8 -50.85 16.62 -0.46
C PHE A 8 -51.27 15.98 -1.80
N ALA A 9 -52.12 16.66 -2.59
CA ALA A 9 -52.60 16.16 -3.87
C ALA A 9 -51.64 16.42 -5.05
N ASP A 10 -50.64 17.29 -4.86
CA ASP A 10 -49.62 17.67 -5.85
C ASP A 10 -48.24 17.05 -5.57
N GLN A 11 -48.18 15.90 -4.89
CA GLN A 11 -47.00 15.03 -5.01
C GLN A 11 -47.13 14.21 -6.30
N GLU A 12 -47.21 14.92 -7.42
CA GLU A 12 -46.86 14.35 -8.72
C GLU A 12 -45.42 13.85 -8.59
N GLN A 13 -45.30 12.53 -8.55
CA GLN A 13 -44.15 11.73 -8.91
C GLN A 13 -42.93 12.55 -9.35
N ASP A 14 -42.03 12.77 -8.41
CA ASP A 14 -40.67 13.25 -8.65
C ASP A 14 -39.93 12.12 -9.40
N HIS A 15 -40.20 12.03 -10.71
CA HIS A 15 -39.75 10.96 -11.60
C HIS A 15 -38.36 11.22 -12.19
N ASP A 16 -37.63 12.21 -11.67
CA ASP A 16 -36.29 12.59 -12.13
C ASP A 16 -35.19 12.11 -11.16
N PHE A 17 -35.45 11.05 -10.37
CA PHE A 17 -34.35 10.31 -9.75
C PHE A 17 -33.72 9.40 -10.82
N ASP A 18 -33.00 10.02 -11.76
CA ASP A 18 -32.16 9.30 -12.71
C ASP A 18 -31.22 8.41 -11.89
N GLU A 19 -31.46 7.10 -11.98
CA GLU A 19 -30.64 6.10 -11.31
C GLU A 19 -29.19 6.31 -11.80
N PRO A 20 -28.22 6.47 -10.89
CA PRO A 20 -26.85 6.75 -11.30
C PRO A 20 -26.38 5.63 -12.24
N SER A 21 -25.80 6.02 -13.38
CA SER A 21 -25.28 5.05 -14.33
C SER A 21 -24.30 4.11 -13.61
N PRO A 22 -24.32 2.81 -13.93
CA PRO A 22 -23.39 1.85 -13.33
C PRO A 22 -21.94 2.27 -13.64
N PRO A 23 -21.00 1.97 -12.74
CA PRO A 23 -19.61 2.37 -12.92
C PRO A 23 -18.98 1.69 -14.14
N SER A 24 -18.09 2.41 -14.83
CA SER A 24 -17.32 1.86 -15.94
C SER A 24 -16.33 0.79 -15.47
N GLN A 25 -15.81 -0.01 -16.41
CA GLN A 25 -14.78 -1.00 -16.08
C GLN A 25 -13.49 -0.34 -15.56
N GLU A 26 -13.16 0.83 -16.08
CA GLU A 26 -12.01 1.60 -15.63
C GLU A 26 -12.22 2.20 -14.23
N GLU A 27 -13.44 2.64 -13.89
CA GLU A 27 -13.79 3.08 -12.53
C GLU A 27 -13.69 1.93 -11.53
N ILE A 28 -14.17 0.73 -11.90
CA ILE A 28 -14.02 -0.48 -11.09
C ILE A 28 -12.55 -0.83 -10.90
N ALA A 29 -11.74 -0.76 -11.96
CA ALA A 29 -10.31 -1.06 -11.88
C ALA A 29 -9.53 -0.05 -11.02
N LEU A 30 -9.89 1.24 -11.10
CA LEU A 30 -9.35 2.27 -10.21
C LEU A 30 -9.70 1.96 -8.76
N TRP A 31 -10.98 1.70 -8.48
CA TRP A 31 -11.44 1.39 -7.12
C TRP A 31 -10.71 0.16 -6.55
N GLN A 32 -10.59 -0.91 -7.35
CA GLN A 32 -9.83 -2.10 -6.97
C GLN A 32 -8.36 -1.81 -6.66
N SER A 33 -7.72 -0.92 -7.43
CA SER A 33 -6.33 -0.54 -7.20
C SER A 33 -6.17 0.32 -5.94
N VAL A 34 -7.12 1.20 -5.65
CA VAL A 34 -7.13 1.99 -4.40
C VAL A 34 -7.31 1.08 -3.20
N GLU A 35 -8.33 0.21 -3.23
CA GLU A 35 -8.58 -0.74 -2.14
C GLU A 35 -7.44 -1.75 -2.00
N GLY A 36 -6.81 -2.17 -3.09
CA GLY A 36 -5.63 -3.03 -3.08
C GLY A 36 -4.46 -2.39 -2.34
N VAL A 37 -4.13 -1.12 -2.63
CA VAL A 37 -3.11 -0.36 -1.90
C VAL A 37 -3.41 -0.30 -0.40
N ILE A 38 -4.66 0.04 -0.02
CA ILE A 38 -5.07 0.14 1.39
C ILE A 38 -4.94 -1.23 2.07
N LEU A 39 -5.47 -2.28 1.44
CA LEU A 39 -5.48 -3.64 1.96
C LEU A 39 -4.06 -4.17 2.17
N GLU A 40 -3.16 -3.96 1.21
CA GLU A 40 -1.76 -4.38 1.34
C GLU A 40 -1.06 -3.63 2.48
N LEU A 41 -1.31 -2.32 2.65
CA LEU A 41 -0.72 -1.56 3.75
C LEU A 41 -1.27 -1.97 5.12
N ASP A 42 -2.57 -2.28 5.21
CA ASP A 42 -3.17 -2.78 6.45
C ASP A 42 -2.70 -4.21 6.77
N HIS A 43 -2.51 -5.08 5.77
CA HIS A 43 -1.91 -6.41 5.99
C HIS A 43 -0.45 -6.34 6.46
N ALA A 44 0.29 -5.27 6.13
CA ALA A 44 1.64 -5.07 6.63
C ALA A 44 1.68 -4.86 8.16
N LEU A 45 0.55 -4.60 8.82
CA LEU A 45 0.46 -4.48 10.28
C LEU A 45 0.62 -5.83 10.98
N ASP A 46 0.14 -6.90 10.37
CA ASP A 46 0.10 -8.24 10.96
C ASP A 46 1.40 -9.02 10.70
N ASP A 47 1.81 -9.16 9.43
CA ASP A 47 3.04 -9.84 9.04
C ASP A 47 3.44 -9.51 7.59
N GLN A 48 4.64 -9.92 7.17
CA GLN A 48 5.12 -9.83 5.79
C GLN A 48 5.28 -8.39 5.26
N VAL A 49 5.63 -7.46 6.16
CA VAL A 49 5.90 -6.04 5.86
C VAL A 49 6.59 -5.83 4.51
N PRO A 50 7.69 -6.52 4.16
CA PRO A 50 8.40 -6.29 2.90
C PRO A 50 7.59 -6.60 1.65
N ILE A 51 6.85 -7.71 1.69
CA ILE A 51 6.05 -8.20 0.58
C ILE A 51 4.88 -7.26 0.37
N ARG A 52 4.15 -6.99 1.46
CA ARG A 52 2.94 -6.16 1.49
C ARG A 52 3.18 -4.73 1.03
N VAL A 53 4.18 -4.07 1.63
CA VAL A 53 4.56 -2.71 1.20
C VAL A 53 5.12 -2.69 -0.22
N GLY A 54 5.83 -3.76 -0.61
CA GLY A 54 6.31 -3.93 -1.98
C GLY A 54 5.18 -4.07 -3.02
N MET A 55 4.07 -4.70 -2.64
CA MET A 55 2.85 -4.82 -3.46
C MET A 55 2.11 -3.49 -3.54
N ALA A 56 1.90 -2.80 -2.42
CA ALA A 56 1.30 -1.45 -2.42
C ALA A 56 2.08 -0.47 -3.32
N LEU A 57 3.42 -0.47 -3.23
CA LEU A 57 4.28 0.31 -4.13
C LEU A 57 4.10 -0.06 -5.61
N HIS A 58 3.91 -1.35 -5.90
CA HIS A 58 3.68 -1.80 -7.26
C HIS A 58 2.34 -1.29 -7.80
N GLU A 59 1.28 -1.43 -7.02
CA GLU A 59 -0.06 -0.98 -7.40
C GLU A 59 -0.11 0.53 -7.64
N VAL A 60 0.42 1.35 -6.73
CA VAL A 60 0.47 2.81 -6.93
C VAL A 60 1.22 3.16 -8.22
N ARG A 61 2.34 2.49 -8.53
CA ARG A 61 3.11 2.75 -9.77
C ARG A 61 2.35 2.34 -11.02
N THR A 62 1.65 1.21 -10.98
CA THR A 62 0.78 0.76 -12.07
C THR A 62 -0.36 1.75 -12.27
N GLY A 63 -0.98 2.21 -11.18
CA GLY A 63 -2.01 3.23 -11.18
C GLY A 63 -1.54 4.54 -11.80
N ILE A 64 -0.37 5.05 -11.41
CA ILE A 64 0.23 6.25 -12.03
C ILE A 64 0.45 6.06 -13.53
N ALA A 65 0.92 4.89 -13.97
CA ALA A 65 1.12 4.62 -15.39
C ALA A 65 -0.20 4.58 -16.18
N ALA A 66 -1.31 4.20 -15.53
CA ALA A 66 -2.65 4.16 -16.11
C ALA A 66 -3.44 5.47 -15.94
N ALA A 67 -2.93 6.44 -15.17
CA ALA A 67 -3.66 7.62 -14.70
C ALA A 67 -4.09 8.63 -15.79
N ASN A 68 -3.73 8.39 -17.06
CA ASN A 68 -4.21 9.21 -18.18
C ASN A 68 -5.73 9.12 -18.40
N ILE A 69 -6.41 8.16 -17.76
CA ILE A 69 -7.85 7.92 -17.94
C ILE A 69 -8.63 8.22 -16.64
N PHE A 70 -8.19 7.67 -15.50
CA PHE A 70 -8.85 7.84 -14.21
C PHE A 70 -7.84 8.08 -13.08
N ARG A 71 -8.22 8.93 -12.12
CA ARG A 71 -7.41 9.29 -10.95
C ARG A 71 -8.19 9.04 -9.66
N PRO A 72 -7.53 8.63 -8.56
CA PRO A 72 -8.17 8.53 -7.26
C PRO A 72 -8.80 9.86 -6.87
N SER A 73 -9.95 9.80 -6.20
CA SER A 73 -10.54 11.00 -5.60
C SER A 73 -9.66 11.52 -4.47
N ARG A 74 -9.94 12.74 -3.99
CA ARG A 74 -9.24 13.27 -2.80
C ARG A 74 -9.45 12.38 -1.58
N GLU A 75 -10.67 11.85 -1.41
CA GLU A 75 -10.99 10.94 -0.32
C GLU A 75 -10.18 9.64 -0.41
N ASP A 76 -10.03 9.08 -1.61
CA ASP A 76 -9.19 7.89 -1.85
C ASP A 76 -7.73 8.15 -1.52
N VAL A 77 -7.20 9.31 -1.93
CA VAL A 77 -5.85 9.75 -1.58
C VAL A 77 -5.69 9.83 -0.06
N ASP A 78 -6.61 10.49 0.63
CA ASP A 78 -6.56 10.64 2.09
C ASP A 78 -6.63 9.28 2.80
N ARG A 79 -7.48 8.35 2.32
CA ARG A 79 -7.57 6.98 2.84
C ARG A 79 -6.27 6.20 2.65
N MET A 80 -5.67 6.26 1.46
CA MET A 80 -4.38 5.62 1.20
C MET A 80 -3.27 6.22 2.08
N LEU A 81 -3.24 7.54 2.25
CA LEU A 81 -2.25 8.21 3.12
C LEU A 81 -2.41 7.81 4.59
N GLN A 82 -3.65 7.66 5.07
CA GLN A 82 -3.91 7.14 6.42
C GLN A 82 -3.39 5.71 6.58
N ALA A 83 -3.59 4.83 5.59
CA ALA A 83 -3.06 3.47 5.61
C ALA A 83 -1.52 3.47 5.65
N VAL A 84 -0.86 4.38 4.90
CA VAL A 84 0.59 4.56 4.96
C VAL A 84 1.05 4.96 6.36
N GLU A 85 0.37 5.90 7.02
CA GLU A 85 0.72 6.33 8.38
C GLU A 85 0.53 5.21 9.41
N ARG A 86 -0.51 4.37 9.26
CA ARG A 86 -0.69 3.18 10.10
C ARG A 86 0.45 2.17 9.91
N ALA A 87 0.86 1.92 8.66
CA ALA A 87 1.93 0.97 8.34
C ALA A 87 3.33 1.46 8.71
N ARG A 88 3.56 2.79 8.75
CA ARG A 88 4.87 3.42 8.98
C ARG A 88 5.64 2.86 10.19
N PRO A 89 5.09 2.77 11.42
CA PRO A 89 5.83 2.23 12.56
C PRO A 89 6.29 0.78 12.35
N HIS A 90 5.50 -0.06 11.68
CA HIS A 90 5.84 -1.45 11.40
C HIS A 90 6.99 -1.55 10.39
N VAL A 91 6.96 -0.72 9.34
CA VAL A 91 8.04 -0.59 8.36
C VAL A 91 9.34 -0.13 9.00
N VAL A 92 9.27 0.92 9.82
CA VAL A 92 10.44 1.46 10.51
C VAL A 92 11.03 0.42 11.45
N LEU A 93 10.21 -0.26 12.26
CA LEU A 93 10.66 -1.31 13.15
C LEU A 93 11.34 -2.45 12.38
N PHE A 94 10.71 -2.92 11.31
CA PHE A 94 11.22 -4.00 10.47
C PHE A 94 12.60 -3.65 9.87
N LEU A 95 12.74 -2.47 9.27
CA LEU A 95 13.99 -2.06 8.63
C LEU A 95 15.07 -1.63 9.62
N SER A 96 14.71 -1.15 10.80
CA SER A 96 15.67 -0.82 11.87
C SER A 96 16.40 -2.07 12.37
N ALA A 97 15.71 -3.21 12.44
CA ALA A 97 16.34 -4.49 12.77
C ALA A 97 17.42 -4.93 11.75
N HIS A 98 17.45 -4.31 10.57
CA HIS A 98 18.34 -4.63 9.46
C HIS A 98 19.30 -3.49 9.10
N THR A 99 19.47 -2.48 9.97
CA THR A 99 20.37 -1.31 9.78
C THR A 99 19.96 -0.32 8.66
N PHE A 100 18.68 -0.28 8.28
CA PHE A 100 18.18 0.56 7.17
C PHE A 100 17.20 1.67 7.61
N GLU A 101 17.25 2.12 8.86
CA GLU A 101 16.24 3.05 9.44
C GLU A 101 16.06 4.35 8.62
N ALA A 102 17.16 5.01 8.23
CA ALA A 102 17.09 6.24 7.44
C ALA A 102 16.42 6.03 6.07
N ASN A 103 16.56 4.83 5.51
CA ASN A 103 15.95 4.45 4.24
C ASN A 103 14.46 4.13 4.41
N ALA A 104 14.04 3.62 5.57
CA ALA A 104 12.64 3.34 5.89
C ALA A 104 11.80 4.63 5.82
N LYS A 105 12.27 5.69 6.48
CA LYS A 105 11.57 6.98 6.47
C LYS A 105 11.45 7.56 5.06
N ARG A 106 12.58 7.68 4.35
CA ARG A 106 12.59 8.20 2.97
C ARG A 106 11.74 7.37 2.02
N GLY A 107 11.73 6.05 2.21
CA GLY A 107 10.92 5.13 1.44
C GLY A 107 9.42 5.33 1.64
N MET A 108 8.98 5.49 2.89
CA MET A 108 7.58 5.79 3.20
C MET A 108 7.18 7.18 2.69
N ASP A 109 8.06 8.18 2.82
CA ASP A 109 7.80 9.52 2.28
C ASP A 109 7.72 9.49 0.74
N ALA A 110 8.51 8.66 0.07
CA ALA A 110 8.42 8.44 -1.37
C ALA A 110 7.12 7.74 -1.77
N LEU A 111 6.65 6.75 -1.00
CA LEU A 111 5.34 6.12 -1.23
C LEU A 111 4.21 7.15 -1.12
N GLN A 112 4.23 8.02 -0.10
CA GLN A 112 3.26 9.11 0.01
C GLN A 112 3.34 10.07 -1.19
N GLY A 113 4.54 10.44 -1.59
CA GLY A 113 4.76 11.28 -2.77
C GLY A 113 4.17 10.66 -4.04
N LEU A 114 4.28 9.33 -4.22
CA LEU A 114 3.65 8.62 -5.33
C LEU A 114 2.12 8.63 -5.23
N ILE A 115 1.55 8.38 -4.05
CA ILE A 115 0.09 8.43 -3.83
C ILE A 115 -0.46 9.82 -4.15
N CYS A 116 0.17 10.87 -3.64
CA CYS A 116 -0.21 12.24 -3.95
C CYS A 116 -0.13 12.52 -5.46
N ARG A 117 0.97 12.11 -6.10
CA ARG A 117 1.13 12.26 -7.56
C ARG A 117 0.03 11.55 -8.34
N TRP A 118 -0.39 10.37 -7.91
CA TRP A 118 -1.45 9.61 -8.59
C TRP A 118 -2.78 10.36 -8.58
N GLY A 119 -3.12 11.02 -7.46
CA GLY A 119 -4.32 11.85 -7.35
C GLY A 119 -4.21 13.26 -7.94
N GLU A 120 -3.03 13.70 -8.37
CA GLU A 120 -2.83 15.06 -8.88
C GLU A 120 -3.46 15.27 -10.26
N ALA A 121 -4.09 16.44 -10.43
CA ALA A 121 -4.55 16.88 -11.74
C ALA A 121 -3.36 17.13 -12.70
N PRO A 122 -3.53 16.89 -14.02
CA PRO A 122 -2.44 17.06 -15.00
C PRO A 122 -1.76 18.42 -14.96
N GLU A 123 -2.51 19.49 -14.70
CA GLU A 123 -2.00 20.86 -14.63
C GLU A 123 -1.05 21.04 -13.44
N VAL A 124 -1.39 20.42 -12.30
CA VAL A 124 -0.54 20.44 -11.09
C VAL A 124 0.74 19.64 -11.36
N GLN A 125 0.62 18.47 -11.99
CA GLN A 125 1.79 17.67 -12.35
C GLN A 125 2.72 18.41 -13.32
N ALA A 126 2.16 19.10 -14.32
CA ALA A 126 2.91 19.88 -15.30
C ALA A 126 3.61 21.10 -14.69
N ALA A 127 3.06 21.69 -13.63
CA ALA A 127 3.66 22.81 -12.91
C ALA A 127 4.85 22.40 -12.01
N ARG A 128 4.98 21.11 -11.67
CA ARG A 128 6.10 20.61 -10.85
C ARG A 128 7.39 20.54 -11.65
N HIS A 129 8.52 20.73 -10.96
CA HIS A 129 9.83 20.53 -11.57
C HIS A 129 9.99 19.06 -12.00
N PRO A 130 10.42 18.76 -13.24
CA PRO A 130 10.48 17.39 -13.77
C PRO A 130 11.28 16.40 -12.90
N HIS A 131 12.32 16.88 -12.22
CA HIS A 131 13.14 16.05 -11.32
C HIS A 131 12.38 15.52 -10.10
N VAL A 132 11.36 16.22 -9.58
CA VAL A 132 10.62 15.77 -8.39
C VAL A 132 9.99 14.39 -8.62
N ALA A 133 9.35 14.23 -9.77
CA ALA A 133 8.76 12.99 -10.24
C ALA A 133 9.78 11.84 -10.35
N LEU A 134 10.96 12.14 -10.88
CA LEU A 134 12.05 11.18 -11.06
C LEU A 134 12.65 10.78 -9.71
N ASP A 135 12.90 11.75 -8.83
CA ASP A 135 13.50 11.52 -7.52
C ASP A 135 12.59 10.70 -6.62
N ILE A 136 11.30 11.04 -6.54
CA ILE A 136 10.30 10.25 -5.80
C ILE A 136 10.27 8.80 -6.31
N SER A 137 10.26 8.61 -7.63
CA SER A 137 10.26 7.26 -8.22
C SER A 137 11.55 6.50 -7.92
N ALA A 138 12.70 7.18 -7.93
CA ALA A 138 13.99 6.59 -7.60
C ALA A 138 14.05 6.18 -6.12
N TYR A 139 13.61 7.03 -5.19
CA TYR A 139 13.52 6.69 -3.77
C TYR A 139 12.58 5.51 -3.51
N ALA A 140 11.43 5.47 -4.19
CA ALA A 140 10.50 4.35 -4.10
C ALA A 140 11.11 3.02 -4.60
N GLU A 141 11.90 3.06 -5.68
CA GLU A 141 12.61 1.86 -6.17
C GLU A 141 13.73 1.42 -5.23
N ILE A 142 14.51 2.35 -4.69
CA ILE A 142 15.52 2.05 -3.65
C ILE A 142 14.84 1.38 -2.46
N PHE A 143 13.77 1.98 -1.96
CA PHE A 143 13.00 1.46 -0.84
C PHE A 143 12.47 0.04 -1.10
N ARG A 144 11.91 -0.22 -2.28
CA ARG A 144 11.47 -1.57 -2.67
C ARG A 144 12.61 -2.59 -2.64
N ARG A 145 13.81 -2.21 -3.07
CA ARG A 145 15.01 -3.07 -3.03
C ARG A 145 15.44 -3.34 -1.60
N GLU A 146 15.44 -2.34 -0.74
CA GLU A 146 15.78 -2.50 0.68
C GLU A 146 14.82 -3.46 1.40
N LEU A 147 13.51 -3.33 1.14
CA LEU A 147 12.50 -4.27 1.67
C LEU A 147 12.84 -5.71 1.26
N ARG A 148 13.10 -5.95 -0.03
CA ARG A 148 13.47 -7.29 -0.54
C ARG A 148 14.78 -7.81 0.05
N ASN A 149 15.77 -6.96 0.21
CA ASN A 149 17.06 -7.34 0.77
C ASN A 149 16.90 -7.74 2.24
N ALA A 150 16.16 -6.96 3.03
CA ALA A 150 15.89 -7.24 4.43
C ALA A 150 15.11 -8.57 4.59
N ASP A 151 14.08 -8.81 3.76
CA ASP A 151 13.35 -10.09 3.73
C ASP A 151 14.29 -11.28 3.43
N ALA A 152 15.14 -11.15 2.42
CA ALA A 152 16.11 -12.17 2.07
C ALA A 152 17.12 -12.43 3.21
N MET A 153 17.58 -11.38 3.89
CA MET A 153 18.48 -11.49 5.05
C MET A 153 17.81 -12.23 6.21
N GLN A 154 16.56 -11.91 6.52
CA GLN A 154 15.79 -12.62 7.54
C GLN A 154 15.67 -14.11 7.19
N ALA A 155 15.27 -14.44 5.95
CA ALA A 155 15.13 -15.82 5.51
C ALA A 155 16.46 -16.60 5.55
N ILE A 156 17.59 -15.95 5.22
CA ILE A 156 18.93 -16.54 5.37
C ILE A 156 19.24 -16.78 6.85
N GLY A 157 18.93 -15.83 7.72
CA GLY A 157 19.10 -15.92 9.16
C GLY A 157 18.35 -17.09 9.76
N GLU A 158 17.08 -17.27 9.41
CA GLU A 158 16.26 -18.40 9.86
C GLU A 158 16.81 -19.74 9.37
N ARG A 159 17.18 -19.85 8.08
CA ARG A 159 17.85 -21.06 7.58
C ARG A 159 19.18 -21.34 8.29
N ALA A 160 19.93 -20.31 8.68
CA ALA A 160 21.16 -20.49 9.45
C ALA A 160 20.90 -20.96 10.88
N LYS A 161 19.84 -20.48 11.54
CA LYS A 161 19.40 -20.97 12.86
C LYS A 161 19.00 -22.44 12.79
N LEU A 162 18.20 -22.84 11.80
CA LEU A 162 17.80 -24.24 11.58
C LEU A 162 19.03 -25.13 11.41
N ARG A 163 19.99 -24.77 10.54
CA ARG A 163 21.23 -25.54 10.37
C ARG A 163 22.03 -25.69 11.66
N ARG A 164 22.05 -24.67 12.53
CA ARG A 164 22.72 -24.76 13.84
C ARG A 164 22.00 -25.72 14.79
N SER A 165 20.67 -25.63 14.82
CA SER A 165 19.83 -26.54 15.61
C SER A 165 20.03 -27.99 15.18
N ASP A 166 19.99 -28.27 13.88
CA ASP A 166 20.19 -29.62 13.33
C ASP A 166 21.57 -30.19 13.66
N ARG A 167 22.61 -29.34 13.57
CA ARG A 167 23.97 -29.71 13.97
C ARG A 167 24.05 -30.04 15.46
N ALA A 168 23.45 -29.21 16.31
CA ALA A 168 23.43 -29.46 17.76
C ALA A 168 22.70 -30.77 18.09
N ALA A 169 21.54 -31.01 17.49
CA ALA A 169 20.77 -32.25 17.63
C ALA A 169 21.54 -33.48 17.11
N ALA A 170 22.30 -33.34 16.03
CA ALA A 170 23.15 -34.42 15.51
C ALA A 170 24.32 -34.75 16.45
N VAL A 171 24.98 -33.74 17.03
CA VAL A 171 26.03 -33.95 18.04
C VAL A 171 25.46 -34.62 19.29
N TRP A 172 24.32 -34.13 19.78
CA TRP A 172 23.66 -34.69 20.97
C TRP A 172 23.27 -36.17 20.79
N ARG A 173 22.72 -36.55 19.63
CA ARG A 173 22.44 -37.95 19.30
C ARG A 173 23.68 -38.82 19.32
N ARG A 174 24.77 -38.38 18.70
CA ARG A 174 26.05 -39.13 18.68
C ARG A 174 26.62 -39.35 20.08
N LEU A 175 26.53 -38.35 20.96
CA LEU A 175 27.00 -38.47 22.34
C LEU A 175 26.20 -39.50 23.14
N ASN A 176 24.89 -39.61 22.90
CA ASN A 176 24.03 -40.56 23.60
C ASN A 176 24.08 -41.97 23.01
N GLU A 177 24.28 -42.12 21.70
CA GLU A 177 24.45 -43.42 21.03
C GLU A 177 25.81 -44.07 21.35
N GLY A 178 26.86 -43.28 21.61
CA GLY A 178 28.17 -43.79 22.02
C GLY A 178 28.29 -44.11 23.52
N ALA A 179 27.25 -43.85 24.31
CA ALA A 179 27.20 -44.10 25.76
C ALA A 179 26.34 -45.32 26.15
N ALA A 180 25.72 -45.98 25.17
CA ALA A 180 24.93 -47.21 25.34
C ALA A 180 25.73 -48.43 24.84
#